data_AF-A0A950DSD7-F1
#
_entry.id   AF-A0A950DSD7-F1
#
_cell.length_a   1.000
_cell.length_b   1.000
_cell.length_c   1.000
_cell.angle_alpha   90.00
_cell.angle_beta   90.00
_cell.angle_gamma   90.00
#
_symmetry.space_group_name_H-M   'P 1'
#
loop_
_entity.id
_entity.type
_entity.pdbx_description
1 polymer ?
#
loop_
_entity_poly.entity_id
_entity_poly.type
_entity_poly.pdbx_seq_one_letter_code
_entity_poly.pdbx_strand_id
1 'polypeptide(L)' 'QDAEDARNKAAADRQRETACKYARNSYNRLKDANRIFKTDADGNRVYYSDAEADAMRVQAQRAMTAACGS' A
#
# COMPACT_ATOMS: atom_id res chain seq x y z
N GLN A 1 12.35 -1.84 -33.41
CA GLN A 1 12.18 -0.78 -32.41
C GLN A 1 10.78 -0.89 -31.82
N ASP A 2 9.72 -0.86 -32.62
CA ASP A 2 8.31 -0.99 -32.16
C ASP A 2 7.99 -2.20 -31.25
N ALA A 3 8.56 -3.37 -31.53
CA ALA A 3 8.32 -4.57 -30.71
C ALA A 3 8.98 -4.50 -29.32
N GLU A 4 10.07 -3.73 -29.18
CA GLU A 4 10.79 -3.55 -27.92
C GLU A 4 10.09 -2.51 -27.05
N ASP A 5 9.67 -1.39 -27.66
CA ASP A 5 8.85 -0.37 -27.02
C ASP A 5 7.50 -0.94 -26.53
N ALA A 6 6.84 -1.78 -27.32
CA ALA A 6 5.61 -2.45 -26.92
C ALA A 6 5.81 -3.38 -25.71
N ARG A 7 6.93 -4.12 -25.66
CA ARG A 7 7.28 -4.97 -24.51
C ARG A 7 7.58 -4.14 -23.26
N ASN A 8 8.33 -3.06 -23.42
CA ASN A 8 8.66 -2.15 -22.31
C ASN A 8 7.40 -1.49 -21.73
N LYS A 9 6.47 -1.06 -22.59
CA LYS A 9 5.17 -0.54 -22.18
C LYS A 9 4.34 -1.59 -21.44
N ALA A 10 4.22 -2.79 -21.99
CA ALA A 10 3.48 -3.88 -21.36
C ALA A 10 4.08 -4.28 -19.99
N ALA A 11 5.41 -4.24 -19.86
CA ALA A 11 6.08 -4.49 -18.59
C ALA A 11 5.79 -3.37 -17.57
N ALA A 12 5.86 -2.11 -17.98
CA ALA A 12 5.53 -0.96 -17.14
C ALA A 12 4.07 -0.99 -16.68
N ASP A 13 3.13 -1.33 -17.57
CA ASP A 13 1.71 -1.44 -17.24
C ASP A 13 1.46 -2.55 -16.22
N ARG A 14 2.09 -3.73 -16.38
CA ARG A 14 2.01 -4.82 -15.39
C ARG A 14 2.60 -4.43 -14.04
N GLN A 15 3.71 -3.70 -14.02
CA GLN A 15 4.30 -3.20 -12.78
C GLN A 15 3.36 -2.23 -12.06
N ARG A 16 2.70 -1.33 -12.80
CA ARG A 16 1.69 -0.41 -12.25
C ARG A 16 0.49 -1.16 -11.69
N GLU A 17 -0.05 -2.11 -12.43
CA GLU A 17 -1.18 -2.94 -11.97
C GLU A 17 -0.82 -3.69 -10.67
N THR A 18 0.39 -4.26 -10.65
CA THR A 18 0.91 -4.97 -9.47
C THR A 18 1.04 -4.04 -8.28
N ALA A 19 1.65 -2.86 -8.45
CA ALA A 19 1.77 -1.86 -7.39
C ALA A 19 0.40 -1.39 -6.88
N CYS A 20 -0.56 -1.14 -7.78
CA CYS A 20 -1.93 -0.80 -7.43
C CYS A 20 -2.60 -1.89 -6.60
N LYS A 21 -2.48 -3.16 -7.00
CA LYS A 21 -3.03 -4.30 -6.27
C LYS A 21 -2.45 -4.40 -4.86
N TYR A 22 -1.13 -4.26 -4.72
CA TYR A 22 -0.49 -4.26 -3.40
C TYR A 22 -0.94 -3.10 -2.52
N ALA A 23 -0.98 -1.89 -3.06
CA ALA A 23 -1.41 -0.71 -2.32
C ALA A 23 -2.88 -0.81 -1.87
N ARG A 24 -3.76 -1.31 -2.75
CA ARG A 24 -5.17 -1.55 -2.43
C ARG A 24 -5.35 -2.62 -1.35
N ASN A 25 -4.60 -3.72 -1.43
CA ASN A 25 -4.62 -4.76 -0.40
C ASN A 25 -4.12 -4.24 0.95
N SER A 26 -3.06 -3.43 0.95
CA SER A 26 -2.52 -2.80 2.16
C SER A 26 -3.54 -1.86 2.81
N TYR A 27 -4.15 -0.98 2.01
CA TYR A 27 -5.20 -0.08 2.47
C TYR A 27 -6.40 -0.85 3.05
N ASN A 28 -6.91 -1.85 2.34
CA ASN A 28 -8.03 -2.66 2.83
C ASN A 28 -7.69 -3.37 4.14
N ARG A 29 -6.48 -3.94 4.26
CA ARG A 29 -6.03 -4.57 5.50
C ARG A 29 -6.02 -3.58 6.68
N LEU A 30 -5.59 -2.34 6.47
CA LEU A 30 -5.55 -1.31 7.51
C LEU A 30 -6.95 -0.76 7.84
N LYS A 31 -7.82 -0.67 6.83
CA LYS A 31 -9.22 -0.27 6.98
C LYS A 31 -10.02 -1.29 7.78
N ASP A 32 -9.82 -2.57 7.51
CA ASP A 32 -10.57 -3.67 8.14
C ASP A 32 -9.94 -4.11 9.47
N ALA A 33 -8.72 -3.66 9.78
CA ALA A 33 -8.07 -3.92 11.06
C ALA A 33 -8.68 -3.07 12.19
N ASN A 34 -9.31 -3.75 13.16
CA ASN A 34 -9.81 -3.13 14.39
C ASN A 34 -8.69 -2.52 15.25
N ARG A 35 -7.54 -3.19 15.40
CA ARG A 35 -6.38 -2.68 16.15
C ARG A 35 -5.09 -3.01 15.41
N ILE A 36 -4.21 -2.01 15.29
CA ILE A 36 -2.89 -2.16 14.68
C ILE A 36 -1.87 -2.23 15.81
N PHE A 37 -0.93 -3.18 15.72
CA PHE A 37 0.14 -3.32 16.71
C PHE A 37 1.51 -3.04 16.09
N LYS A 38 2.43 -2.61 16.93
CA LYS A 38 3.87 -2.55 16.67
C LYS A 38 4.60 -3.32 17.76
N THR A 39 5.83 -3.70 17.45
CA THR A 39 6.77 -4.20 18.43
C THR A 39 7.57 -3.01 18.95
N ASP A 40 7.62 -2.81 20.26
CA ASP A 40 8.46 -1.77 20.86
C ASP A 40 9.93 -2.20 20.95
N ALA A 41 10.78 -1.35 21.51
CA ALA A 41 12.22 -1.59 21.63
C ALA A 41 12.55 -2.82 22.51
N ASP A 42 11.66 -3.16 23.42
CA ASP A 42 11.82 -4.28 24.35
C ASP A 42 11.24 -5.60 23.77
N GLY A 43 10.71 -5.56 22.54
CA GLY A 43 10.11 -6.71 21.89
C GLY A 43 8.63 -6.95 22.25
N ASN A 44 8.01 -6.05 23.02
CA ASN A 44 6.62 -6.21 23.42
C ASN A 44 5.67 -5.79 22.29
N ARG A 45 4.53 -6.49 22.21
CA ARG A 45 3.44 -6.10 21.33
C ARG A 45 2.66 -4.95 21.97
N VAL A 46 2.81 -3.76 21.41
CA VAL A 46 2.06 -2.56 21.80
C VAL A 46 1.12 -2.14 20.68
N TYR A 47 0.00 -1.50 21.03
CA TYR A 47 -0.95 -1.02 20.02
C TYR A 47 -0.61 0.41 19.62
N TYR A 48 -0.80 0.72 18.34
CA TYR A 48 -0.87 2.10 17.89
C TYR A 48 -2.07 2.77 18.56
N SER A 49 -1.92 4.05 18.90
CA SER A 49 -3.06 4.89 19.25
C SER A 49 -4.03 5.01 18.07
N ASP A 50 -5.27 5.38 18.35
CA ASP A 50 -6.28 5.58 17.30
C ASP A 50 -5.82 6.62 16.27
N ALA A 51 -5.18 7.70 16.72
CA ALA A 51 -4.63 8.73 15.86
C ALA A 51 -3.49 8.22 14.96
N GLU A 52 -2.57 7.40 15.49
CA GLU A 52 -1.52 6.78 14.68
C GLU A 52 -2.13 5.79 13.66
N ALA A 53 -3.12 4.98 14.08
CA ALA A 53 -3.79 4.04 13.20
C ALA A 53 -4.54 4.74 12.06
N ASP A 54 -5.21 5.86 12.34
CA ASP A 54 -5.88 6.69 11.33
C ASP A 54 -4.88 7.33 10.38
N ALA A 55 -3.75 7.84 10.89
CA ALA A 55 -2.68 8.35 10.05
C ALA A 55 -2.15 7.27 9.09
N MET A 56 -2.01 6.03 9.54
CA MET A 56 -1.62 4.90 8.69
C MET A 56 -2.66 4.60 7.61
N ARG A 57 -3.96 4.64 7.94
CA ARG A 57 -5.05 4.44 6.97
C ARG A 57 -5.04 5.54 5.89
N VAL A 58 -4.90 6.80 6.29
CA VAL A 58 -4.82 7.93 5.36
C VAL A 58 -3.59 7.83 4.46
N GLN A 59 -2.43 7.46 5.00
CA GLN A 59 -1.23 7.25 4.20
C GLN A 59 -1.41 6.10 3.19
N ALA A 60 -1.99 4.98 3.61
CA ALA A 60 -2.25 3.85 2.74
C ALA A 60 -3.26 4.19 1.64
N GLN A 61 -4.28 5.00 1.94
CA GLN A 61 -5.23 5.51 0.95
C GLN A 61 -4.52 6.37 -0.11
N ARG A 62 -3.67 7.31 0.32
CA ARG A 62 -2.89 8.15 -0.60
C ARG A 62 -1.95 7.32 -1.47
N ALA A 63 -1.27 6.33 -0.88
CA ALA A 63 -0.40 5.41 -1.61
C ALA A 63 -1.19 4.58 -2.64
N MET A 64 -2.39 4.13 -2.30
CA MET A 64 -3.29 3.45 -3.24
C MET A 64 -3.67 4.36 -4.40
N THR A 65 -4.13 5.58 -4.13
CA THR A 65 -4.48 6.55 -5.19
C THR A 65 -3.30 6.86 -6.10
N ALA A 66 -2.10 7.03 -5.55
CA ALA A 66 -0.90 7.28 -6.33
C ALA A 66 -0.49 6.07 -7.20
N ALA A 67 -0.61 4.85 -6.66
CA ALA A 67 -0.19 3.62 -7.35
C ALA A 67 -1.19 3.17 -8.43
N CYS A 68 -2.50 3.38 -8.22
CA CYS A 68 -3.53 2.96 -9.16
C CYS A 68 -3.77 3.96 -10.30
N GLY A 69 -3.27 5.20 -10.17
CA GLY A 69 -3.69 6.29 -11.04
C GLY A 69 -5.11 6.75 -10.68
N SER A 70 -5.41 8.00 -11.05
CA SER A 70 -6.77 8.56 -10.95
C SER A 70 -7.67 7.95 -12.01
#